data_AF-A0A9E4UHM9-F1
#
_entry.id   AF-A0A9E4UHM9-F1
#
_cell.length_a   1.000
_cell.length_b   1.000
_cell.length_c   1.000
_cell.angle_alpha   90.00
_cell.angle_beta   90.00
_cell.angle_gamma   90.00
#
_symmetry.space_group_name_H-M   'P 1'
#
loop_
_entity.id
_entity.type
_entity.pdbx_description
1 polymer ?
#
loop_
_entity_poly.entity_id
_entity_poly.type
_entity_poly.pdbx_seq_one_letter_code
_entity_poly.pdbx_strand_id
1 'polypeptide(L)'
;MREKKTDPELPILLPFQPGIVSNGEFVPPEPTEAHRRIAHVAMERGTEIARKKGIDRRRFLMGMGGMAVTLSAINLIACDQEDEPGAHFETPTGIDDDAVCEMLDGDEFIFDIQTHHVNLSTDPGRGLARLFQPLNPGCSDDDLECFSRYGYLRDIFLESDTTVAVLSDTPSPTDASDPLTFDEMQRSRDIIDTLSSGGASRLLLHSIVVPNVGPLQAQLDMMQARSEMLDVAAWKVYTPYSGDTGGWFLDDEAIGIPLIEKARETGVKIICAHKGLALFGFDPKFGSPRDFGPVAKAYPDMNFVAYHSGWESDAPDGPYNPDDPHGVDLLIKSMEDNGIPPNSNIYA
;
A
#
# COMPACT_ATOMS: atom_id res chain seq x y z
N MET A 1 15.29 -19.43 -24.17
CA MET A 1 14.29 -19.92 -25.14
C MET A 1 14.49 -19.14 -26.43
N ARG A 2 14.60 -19.77 -27.62
CA ARG A 2 14.70 -19.02 -28.89
C ARG A 2 13.29 -18.57 -29.27
N GLU A 3 13.01 -17.27 -29.17
CA GLU A 3 11.77 -16.65 -29.69
C GLU A 3 11.61 -17.01 -31.16
N LYS A 4 10.42 -17.48 -31.55
CA LYS A 4 10.11 -17.72 -32.96
C LYS A 4 9.75 -16.36 -33.57
N LYS A 5 10.19 -16.11 -34.81
CA LYS A 5 9.89 -14.88 -35.60
C LYS A 5 8.39 -14.58 -35.82
N THR A 6 7.50 -15.39 -35.28
CA THR A 6 6.04 -15.29 -35.41
C THR A 6 5.36 -14.84 -34.12
N ASP A 7 6.09 -14.74 -33.01
CA ASP A 7 5.53 -14.24 -31.76
C ASP A 7 5.33 -12.71 -31.92
N PRO A 8 4.17 -12.16 -31.52
CA PRO A 8 3.93 -10.73 -31.60
C PRO A 8 5.01 -9.99 -30.82
N GLU A 9 5.63 -8.97 -31.42
CA GLU A 9 6.57 -8.11 -30.71
C GLU A 9 5.82 -7.42 -29.57
N LEU A 10 6.02 -7.90 -28.34
CA LEU A 10 5.46 -7.26 -27.16
C LEU A 10 6.01 -5.82 -27.06
N PRO A 11 5.23 -4.87 -26.52
CA PRO A 11 5.73 -3.53 -26.26
C PRO A 11 6.96 -3.58 -25.35
N ILE A 12 7.91 -2.67 -25.60
CA ILE A 12 9.07 -2.50 -24.73
C ILE A 12 8.67 -1.51 -23.65
N LEU A 13 8.64 -2.02 -22.41
CA LEU A 13 8.22 -1.27 -21.24
C LEU A 13 9.44 -0.77 -20.46
N LEU A 14 9.25 0.33 -19.75
CA LEU A 14 10.15 0.74 -18.67
C LEU A 14 9.90 -0.15 -17.45
N PRO A 15 10.87 -0.28 -16.52
CA PRO A 15 10.69 -1.09 -15.30
C PRO A 15 9.56 -0.56 -14.42
N PHE A 16 9.29 0.76 -14.47
CA PHE A 16 8.11 1.38 -13.89
C PHE A 16 7.69 2.57 -14.74
N GLN A 17 6.42 2.95 -14.65
CA GLN A 17 5.88 4.11 -15.35
C GLN A 17 6.08 5.37 -14.48
N PRO A 18 6.74 6.43 -14.99
CA PRO A 18 6.85 7.68 -14.26
C PRO A 18 5.50 8.34 -14.00
N GLY A 19 5.31 8.85 -12.78
CA GLY A 19 4.11 9.53 -12.33
C GLY A 19 3.23 8.69 -11.42
N ILE A 20 2.03 9.20 -11.14
CA ILE A 20 1.03 8.51 -10.32
C ILE A 20 0.52 7.28 -11.08
N VAL A 21 0.68 6.10 -10.50
CA VAL A 21 0.20 4.82 -11.01
C VAL A 21 -0.77 4.19 -10.02
N SER A 22 -1.68 3.35 -10.52
CA SER A 22 -2.59 2.62 -9.63
C SER A 22 -1.82 1.59 -8.80
N ASN A 23 -2.14 1.51 -7.52
CA ASN A 23 -1.82 0.36 -6.68
C ASN A 23 -2.91 -0.75 -6.76
N GLY A 24 -3.85 -0.63 -7.69
CA GLY A 24 -5.01 -1.50 -7.80
C GLY A 24 -6.27 -0.98 -7.12
N GLU A 25 -6.23 0.18 -6.44
CA GLU A 25 -7.36 0.69 -5.65
C GLU A 25 -7.97 2.00 -6.18
N PHE A 26 -7.30 2.68 -7.13
CA PHE A 26 -7.81 3.90 -7.74
C PHE A 26 -7.46 4.00 -9.23
N VAL A 27 -8.17 4.85 -9.96
CA VAL A 27 -7.83 5.20 -11.34
C VAL A 27 -6.84 6.36 -11.32
N PRO A 28 -5.60 6.18 -11.79
CA PRO A 28 -4.60 7.25 -11.78
C PRO A 28 -4.97 8.33 -12.80
N PRO A 29 -4.59 9.60 -12.55
CA PRO A 29 -4.73 10.66 -13.53
C PRO A 29 -3.86 10.40 -14.76
N GLU A 30 -4.20 11.05 -15.87
CA GLU A 30 -3.39 10.99 -17.09
C GLU A 30 -1.95 11.50 -16.83
N PRO A 31 -0.91 10.85 -17.38
CA PRO A 31 0.46 11.29 -17.21
C PRO A 31 0.66 12.74 -17.70
N THR A 32 1.36 13.54 -16.91
CA THR A 32 1.71 14.92 -17.27
C THR A 32 2.74 14.97 -18.40
N GLU A 33 2.98 16.15 -18.98
CA GLU A 33 4.06 16.33 -19.96
C GLU A 33 5.43 15.96 -19.37
N ALA A 34 5.67 16.29 -18.09
CA ALA A 34 6.89 15.90 -17.38
C ALA A 34 7.04 14.38 -17.30
N HIS A 35 5.98 13.65 -16.92
CA HIS A 35 6.00 12.18 -16.88
C HIS A 35 6.33 11.57 -18.25
N ARG A 36 5.72 12.10 -19.33
CA ARG A 36 5.99 11.65 -20.70
C ARG A 36 7.43 11.96 -21.14
N ARG A 37 7.97 13.12 -20.76
CA ARG A 37 9.37 13.49 -21.02
C ARG A 37 10.33 12.55 -20.28
N ILE A 38 10.09 12.25 -19.01
CA ILE A 38 10.90 11.30 -18.23
C ILE A 38 10.91 9.93 -18.93
N ALA A 39 9.72 9.41 -19.28
CA ALA A 39 9.61 8.12 -19.94
C ALA A 39 10.35 8.09 -21.30
N HIS A 40 10.25 9.18 -22.07
CA HIS A 40 10.95 9.32 -23.34
C HIS A 40 12.48 9.31 -23.17
N VAL A 41 13.01 10.12 -22.24
CA VAL A 41 14.45 10.21 -21.95
C VAL A 41 14.99 8.88 -21.42
N ALA A 42 14.25 8.22 -20.53
CA ALA A 42 14.63 6.91 -20.00
C ALA A 42 14.73 5.87 -21.13
N MET A 43 13.74 5.83 -22.03
CA MET A 43 13.72 4.91 -23.16
C MET A 43 14.87 5.18 -24.15
N GLU A 44 15.14 6.45 -24.46
CA GLU A 44 16.23 6.86 -25.35
C GLU A 44 17.60 6.45 -24.76
N ARG A 45 17.88 6.86 -23.52
CA ARG A 45 19.13 6.54 -22.82
C ARG A 45 19.31 5.04 -22.65
N GLY A 46 18.26 4.32 -22.26
CA GLY A 46 18.30 2.87 -22.12
C GLY A 46 18.60 2.17 -23.45
N THR A 47 18.04 2.67 -24.57
CA THR A 47 18.36 2.18 -25.91
C THR A 47 19.83 2.40 -26.27
N GLU A 48 20.37 3.59 -26.00
CA GLU A 48 21.78 3.89 -26.28
C GLU A 48 22.74 3.03 -25.47
N ILE A 49 22.45 2.84 -24.19
CA ILE A 49 23.26 2.03 -23.27
C ILE A 49 23.22 0.56 -23.70
N ALA A 50 22.03 0.01 -23.95
CA ALA A 50 21.88 -1.36 -24.44
C ALA A 50 22.69 -1.59 -25.72
N ARG A 51 22.64 -0.65 -26.67
CA ARG A 51 23.44 -0.70 -27.91
C ARG A 51 24.94 -0.68 -27.63
N LYS A 52 25.42 0.19 -26.73
CA LYS A 52 26.86 0.27 -26.37
C LYS A 52 27.35 -1.02 -25.72
N LYS A 53 26.52 -1.68 -24.92
CA LYS A 53 26.84 -2.96 -24.25
C LYS A 53 26.65 -4.19 -25.13
N GLY A 54 25.97 -4.05 -26.28
CA GLY A 54 25.60 -5.19 -27.12
C GLY A 54 24.56 -6.11 -26.45
N ILE A 55 23.75 -5.57 -25.54
CA ILE A 55 22.67 -6.30 -24.86
C ILE A 55 21.35 -5.97 -25.57
N ASP A 56 20.43 -6.94 -25.61
CA ASP A 56 19.08 -6.68 -26.07
C ASP A 56 18.41 -5.56 -25.25
N ARG A 57 17.72 -4.65 -25.93
CA ARG A 57 17.10 -3.47 -25.32
C ARG A 57 16.06 -3.84 -24.27
N ARG A 58 15.20 -4.83 -24.56
CA ARG A 58 14.16 -5.26 -23.61
C ARG A 58 14.81 -5.86 -22.39
N ARG A 59 15.81 -6.73 -22.58
CA ARG A 59 16.56 -7.32 -21.47
C ARG A 59 17.23 -6.26 -20.59
N PHE A 60 17.79 -5.21 -21.18
CA PHE A 60 18.40 -4.12 -20.42
C PHE A 60 17.36 -3.34 -19.60
N LEU A 61 16.24 -2.97 -20.22
CA LEU A 61 15.20 -2.18 -19.55
C LEU A 61 14.43 -2.95 -18.47
N MET A 62 14.31 -4.27 -18.60
CA MET A 62 13.69 -5.15 -17.60
C MET A 62 14.64 -5.55 -16.45
N GLY A 63 15.87 -5.02 -16.43
CA GLY A 63 16.83 -5.28 -15.36
C GLY A 63 17.21 -4.01 -14.58
N MET A 64 18.18 -4.15 -13.68
CA MET A 64 18.65 -3.07 -12.80
C MET A 64 19.15 -1.84 -13.57
N GLY A 65 19.76 -2.05 -14.75
CA GLY A 65 20.15 -0.96 -15.66
C GLY A 65 18.97 -0.11 -16.13
N GLY A 66 17.82 -0.72 -16.39
CA GLY A 66 16.58 -0.02 -16.70
C GLY A 66 16.10 0.83 -15.52
N MET A 67 16.17 0.29 -14.29
CA MET A 67 15.78 0.99 -13.07
C MET A 67 16.64 2.24 -12.87
N ALA A 68 17.96 2.08 -12.90
CA ALA A 68 18.92 3.17 -12.77
C ALA A 68 18.73 4.27 -13.83
N VAL A 69 18.48 3.90 -15.09
CA VAL A 69 18.25 4.88 -16.17
C VAL A 69 16.95 5.63 -15.98
N THR A 70 15.89 4.96 -15.52
CA THR A 70 14.59 5.59 -15.28
C THR A 70 14.67 6.58 -14.12
N LEU A 71 15.30 6.19 -13.00
CA LEU A 71 15.54 7.08 -11.86
C LEU A 71 16.43 8.28 -12.25
N SER A 72 17.47 8.04 -13.05
CA SER A 72 18.36 9.11 -13.54
C SER A 72 17.61 10.10 -14.44
N ALA A 73 16.64 9.63 -15.23
CA ALA A 73 15.81 10.47 -16.06
C ALA A 73 14.88 11.37 -15.22
N ILE A 74 14.39 10.88 -14.07
CA ILE A 74 13.62 11.71 -13.12
C ILE A 74 14.48 12.86 -12.62
N ASN A 75 15.68 12.57 -12.11
CA ASN A 75 16.62 13.58 -11.62
C ASN A 75 16.93 14.63 -12.69
N LEU A 76 17.17 14.21 -13.93
CA LEU A 76 17.50 15.12 -15.04
C LEU A 76 16.35 16.08 -15.35
N ILE A 77 15.12 15.57 -15.44
CA ILE A 77 13.95 16.38 -15.79
C ILE A 77 13.52 17.29 -14.63
N ALA A 78 13.76 16.87 -13.38
CA ALA A 78 13.53 17.71 -12.20
C ALA A 78 14.48 18.93 -12.19
N CYS A 79 15.76 18.76 -12.55
CA CYS A 79 16.73 19.88 -12.64
C CYS A 79 16.40 20.93 -13.72
N ASP A 80 15.59 20.58 -14.73
CA ASP A 80 15.14 21.51 -15.77
C ASP A 80 14.00 22.44 -15.27
N GLN A 81 13.44 22.20 -14.08
CA GLN A 81 12.38 23.05 -13.49
C GLN A 81 13.01 24.13 -12.59
N GLU A 82 12.49 25.36 -12.68
CA GLU A 82 13.06 26.55 -12.01
C GLU A 82 12.78 26.61 -10.49
N ASP A 83 11.88 25.76 -9.98
CA ASP A 83 11.55 25.65 -8.56
C ASP A 83 12.55 24.73 -7.84
N GLU A 84 12.81 24.98 -6.54
CA GLU A 84 13.76 24.19 -5.75
C GLU A 84 13.46 22.67 -5.92
N PRO A 85 14.43 21.88 -6.40
CA PRO A 85 14.19 20.45 -6.58
C PRO A 85 13.84 19.84 -5.23
N GLY A 86 12.81 18.98 -5.21
CA GLY A 86 12.49 18.15 -4.05
C GLY A 86 13.59 17.11 -3.78
N ALA A 87 13.19 15.88 -3.45
CA ALA A 87 14.16 14.79 -3.32
C ALA A 87 14.83 14.44 -4.67
N HIS A 88 16.03 13.88 -4.61
CA HIS A 88 16.71 13.28 -5.75
C HIS A 88 17.01 11.81 -5.44
N PHE A 89 17.05 10.98 -6.49
CA PHE A 89 17.50 9.60 -6.35
C PHE A 89 19.01 9.53 -6.41
N GLU A 90 19.63 8.74 -5.53
CA GLU A 90 21.01 8.33 -5.75
C GLU A 90 21.00 7.33 -6.90
N THR A 91 21.67 7.68 -8.00
CA THR A 91 21.70 6.86 -9.21
C THR A 91 23.14 6.65 -9.65
N PRO A 92 23.54 5.43 -10.07
CA PRO A 92 24.91 5.18 -10.47
C PRO A 92 25.22 6.05 -11.68
N THR A 93 26.17 6.97 -11.54
CA THR A 93 26.63 7.80 -12.65
C THR A 93 27.56 6.97 -13.52
N GLY A 94 27.01 6.08 -14.35
CA GLY A 94 27.83 5.22 -15.19
C GLY A 94 27.08 4.16 -15.97
N ILE A 95 27.73 3.67 -17.02
CA ILE A 95 27.31 2.53 -17.84
C ILE A 95 27.85 1.23 -17.20
N ASP A 96 28.15 1.20 -15.91
CA ASP A 96 28.75 0.03 -15.26
C ASP A 96 27.65 -0.85 -14.67
N ASP A 97 27.50 -2.09 -15.19
CA ASP A 97 26.48 -3.00 -14.67
C ASP A 97 26.82 -3.43 -13.24
N ASP A 98 28.09 -3.56 -12.90
CA ASP A 98 28.50 -4.04 -11.57
C ASP A 98 28.18 -2.97 -10.51
N ALA A 99 28.39 -1.69 -10.82
CA ALA A 99 28.01 -0.59 -9.93
C ALA A 99 26.49 -0.41 -9.80
N VAL A 100 25.73 -0.67 -10.87
CA VAL A 100 24.27 -0.63 -10.84
C VAL A 100 23.71 -1.80 -10.03
N CYS A 101 24.27 -3.00 -10.20
CA CYS A 101 23.93 -4.15 -9.39
C CYS A 101 24.31 -3.91 -7.93
N GLU A 102 25.54 -3.52 -7.61
CA GLU A 102 25.96 -3.28 -6.21
C GLU A 102 25.11 -2.22 -5.49
N MET A 103 24.60 -1.21 -6.20
CA MET A 103 23.77 -0.17 -5.59
C MET A 103 22.30 -0.59 -5.41
N LEU A 104 21.81 -1.53 -6.20
CA LEU A 104 20.39 -1.91 -6.23
C LEU A 104 20.12 -3.37 -5.83
N ASP A 105 21.16 -4.19 -5.72
CA ASP A 105 21.14 -5.55 -5.18
C ASP A 105 21.35 -5.42 -3.68
N GLY A 106 20.34 -5.79 -2.91
CA GLY A 106 20.33 -5.61 -1.47
C GLY A 106 19.64 -6.76 -0.76
N ASP A 107 20.04 -6.96 0.49
CA ASP A 107 19.42 -7.92 1.42
C ASP A 107 18.48 -7.16 2.38
N GLU A 108 17.77 -6.13 1.89
CA GLU A 108 16.91 -5.32 2.73
C GLU A 108 15.80 -6.14 3.37
N PHE A 109 15.50 -5.82 4.63
CA PHE A 109 14.30 -6.30 5.27
C PHE A 109 13.10 -5.49 4.77
N ILE A 110 12.27 -6.10 3.92
CA ILE A 110 11.05 -5.49 3.39
C ILE A 110 9.85 -6.01 4.19
N PHE A 111 9.16 -5.09 4.87
CA PHE A 111 7.93 -5.36 5.59
C PHE A 111 6.75 -4.67 4.92
N ASP A 112 5.96 -5.42 4.16
CA ASP A 112 4.75 -4.92 3.54
C ASP A 112 3.59 -4.94 4.53
N ILE A 113 3.20 -3.78 5.03
CA ILE A 113 2.23 -3.68 6.13
C ILE A 113 0.77 -3.62 5.69
N GLN A 114 0.47 -3.71 4.39
CA GLN A 114 -0.91 -3.61 3.90
C GLN A 114 -1.13 -4.42 2.63
N THR A 115 -1.44 -5.70 2.80
CA THR A 115 -1.74 -6.58 1.67
C THR A 115 -3.14 -7.20 1.78
N HIS A 116 -3.69 -7.61 0.63
CA HIS A 116 -5.03 -8.19 0.53
C HIS A 116 -5.06 -9.33 -0.48
N HIS A 117 -5.94 -10.30 -0.23
CA HIS A 117 -6.44 -11.24 -1.22
C HIS A 117 -7.91 -11.54 -0.90
N VAL A 118 -8.60 -12.31 -1.74
CA VAL A 118 -9.99 -12.71 -1.45
C VAL A 118 -10.17 -14.22 -1.47
N ASN A 119 -11.29 -14.69 -0.91
CA ASN A 119 -11.74 -16.06 -1.09
C ASN A 119 -12.66 -16.19 -2.32
N LEU A 120 -12.07 -16.55 -3.47
CA LEU A 120 -12.81 -16.79 -4.72
C LEU A 120 -13.79 -17.98 -4.67
N SER A 121 -13.82 -18.77 -3.59
CA SER A 121 -14.84 -19.81 -3.40
C SER A 121 -16.17 -19.26 -2.86
N THR A 122 -16.22 -17.97 -2.51
CA THR A 122 -17.38 -17.31 -1.92
C THR A 122 -17.92 -16.21 -2.83
N ASP A 123 -19.22 -15.95 -2.75
CA ASP A 123 -19.84 -14.85 -3.50
C ASP A 123 -19.30 -13.47 -3.09
N PRO A 124 -19.11 -13.13 -1.79
CA PRO A 124 -18.47 -11.88 -1.39
C PRO A 124 -17.05 -11.72 -1.96
N GLY A 125 -16.21 -12.75 -1.87
CA GLY A 125 -14.85 -12.70 -2.40
C GLY A 125 -14.81 -12.50 -3.92
N ARG A 126 -15.60 -13.26 -4.70
CA ARG A 126 -15.71 -13.05 -6.16
C ARG A 126 -16.27 -11.67 -6.50
N GLY A 127 -17.23 -11.17 -5.72
CA GLY A 127 -17.81 -9.86 -5.89
C GLY A 127 -16.76 -8.76 -5.75
N LEU A 128 -15.95 -8.82 -4.70
CA LEU A 128 -14.86 -7.86 -4.46
C LEU A 128 -13.78 -7.94 -5.54
N ALA A 129 -13.33 -9.15 -5.92
CA ALA A 129 -12.35 -9.30 -7.00
C ALA A 129 -12.81 -8.67 -8.33
N ARG A 130 -14.09 -8.85 -8.69
CA ARG A 130 -14.65 -8.21 -9.91
C ARG A 130 -14.72 -6.70 -9.83
N LEU A 131 -14.94 -6.15 -8.62
CA LEU A 131 -14.97 -4.71 -8.42
C LEU A 131 -13.58 -4.08 -8.67
N PHE A 132 -12.51 -4.75 -8.22
CA PHE A 132 -11.14 -4.24 -8.34
C PHE A 132 -10.38 -4.72 -9.59
N GLN A 133 -10.86 -5.75 -10.30
CA GLN A 133 -10.23 -6.25 -11.53
C GLN A 133 -9.93 -5.14 -12.56
N PRO A 134 -10.84 -4.18 -12.86
CA PRO A 134 -10.54 -3.13 -13.84
C PRO A 134 -9.41 -2.18 -13.43
N LEU A 135 -9.07 -2.13 -12.13
CA LEU A 135 -7.99 -1.31 -11.58
C LEU A 135 -6.65 -2.04 -11.55
N ASN A 136 -6.64 -3.35 -11.81
CA ASN A 136 -5.46 -4.18 -11.77
C ASN A 136 -5.09 -4.64 -13.20
N PRO A 137 -4.32 -3.85 -13.97
CA PRO A 137 -3.98 -4.19 -15.35
C PRO A 137 -3.11 -5.45 -15.47
N GLY A 138 -2.43 -5.86 -14.40
CA GLY A 138 -1.70 -7.13 -14.33
C GLY A 138 -2.62 -8.35 -14.17
N CYS A 139 -3.88 -8.11 -13.81
CA CYS A 139 -4.90 -9.14 -13.66
C CYS A 139 -5.91 -9.11 -14.81
N SER A 140 -5.51 -9.65 -15.95
CA SER A 140 -6.39 -9.83 -17.11
C SER A 140 -7.04 -11.22 -17.17
N ASP A 141 -6.96 -12.02 -16.09
CA ASP A 141 -7.53 -13.37 -16.09
C ASP A 141 -9.05 -13.31 -15.87
N ASP A 142 -9.78 -14.05 -16.71
CA ASP A 142 -11.24 -14.16 -16.64
C ASP A 142 -11.69 -14.89 -15.36
N ASP A 143 -10.81 -15.71 -14.77
CA ASP A 143 -11.10 -16.49 -13.56
C ASP A 143 -10.80 -15.76 -12.24
N LEU A 144 -10.17 -14.59 -12.30
CA LEU A 144 -9.77 -13.73 -11.18
C LEU A 144 -8.66 -14.32 -10.29
N GLU A 145 -7.92 -15.33 -10.75
CA GLU A 145 -6.92 -16.04 -9.94
C GLU A 145 -5.80 -15.16 -9.38
N CYS A 146 -5.53 -13.99 -9.98
CA CYS A 146 -4.61 -13.00 -9.43
C CYS A 146 -5.00 -12.54 -8.00
N PHE A 147 -6.30 -12.52 -7.67
CA PHE A 147 -6.81 -12.13 -6.35
C PHE A 147 -6.95 -13.33 -5.41
N SER A 148 -6.65 -14.54 -5.89
CA SER A 148 -6.74 -15.74 -5.08
C SER A 148 -5.59 -15.79 -4.09
N ARG A 149 -5.72 -16.66 -3.07
CA ARG A 149 -4.63 -16.97 -2.15
C ARG A 149 -3.35 -17.34 -2.90
N TYR A 150 -3.43 -18.10 -3.98
CA TYR A 150 -2.24 -18.57 -4.69
C TYR A 150 -1.59 -17.48 -5.52
N GLY A 151 -2.40 -16.63 -6.18
CA GLY A 151 -1.90 -15.41 -6.82
C GLY A 151 -1.17 -14.52 -5.81
N TYR A 152 -1.82 -14.25 -4.68
CA TYR A 152 -1.25 -13.50 -3.56
C TYR A 152 0.09 -14.06 -3.07
N LEU A 153 0.17 -15.37 -2.80
CA LEU A 153 1.41 -15.99 -2.30
C LEU A 153 2.54 -15.92 -3.31
N ARG A 154 2.24 -16.09 -4.59
CA ARG A 154 3.22 -15.92 -5.67
C ARG A 154 3.70 -14.48 -5.73
N ASP A 155 2.79 -13.53 -5.81
CA ASP A 155 3.12 -12.13 -6.05
C ASP A 155 3.89 -11.52 -4.86
N ILE A 156 3.46 -11.80 -3.63
CA ILE A 156 4.13 -11.26 -2.43
C ILE A 156 5.42 -12.02 -2.10
N PHE A 157 5.45 -13.35 -2.12
CA PHE A 157 6.60 -14.09 -1.56
C PHE A 157 7.52 -14.75 -2.58
N LEU A 158 7.15 -14.80 -3.86
CA LEU A 158 7.97 -15.39 -4.93
C LEU A 158 8.38 -14.39 -6.02
N GLU A 159 7.53 -13.40 -6.31
CA GLU A 159 7.76 -12.40 -7.36
C GLU A 159 8.06 -11.00 -6.79
N SER A 160 8.26 -10.89 -5.48
CA SER A 160 8.76 -9.69 -4.81
C SER A 160 9.80 -10.03 -3.74
N ASP A 161 10.58 -9.03 -3.33
CA ASP A 161 11.59 -9.15 -2.27
C ASP A 161 11.00 -9.04 -0.85
N THR A 162 9.66 -9.10 -0.72
CA THR A 162 8.97 -8.96 0.57
C THR A 162 9.42 -10.03 1.58
N THR A 163 9.98 -9.58 2.71
CA THR A 163 10.43 -10.47 3.77
C THR A 163 9.27 -10.90 4.67
N VAL A 164 8.47 -9.93 5.12
CA VAL A 164 7.28 -10.14 5.95
C VAL A 164 6.15 -9.32 5.34
N ALA A 165 4.91 -9.83 5.42
CA ALA A 165 3.73 -9.08 5.03
C ALA A 165 2.68 -9.06 6.16
N VAL A 166 1.71 -8.13 6.06
CA VAL A 166 0.50 -8.13 6.88
C VAL A 166 -0.74 -8.26 6.00
N LEU A 167 -1.47 -9.35 6.19
CA LEU A 167 -2.74 -9.59 5.50
C LEU A 167 -3.88 -8.92 6.26
N SER A 168 -4.69 -8.17 5.53
CA SER A 168 -5.91 -7.54 6.02
C SER A 168 -7.10 -7.99 5.17
N ASP A 169 -8.29 -8.04 5.77
CA ASP A 169 -9.55 -8.07 5.00
C ASP A 169 -10.04 -6.63 4.76
N THR A 170 -11.20 -6.49 4.12
CA THR A 170 -11.92 -5.25 3.82
C THR A 170 -13.13 -5.10 4.74
N PRO A 171 -13.69 -3.89 4.93
CA PRO A 171 -14.81 -3.72 5.84
C PRO A 171 -16.08 -4.37 5.27
N SER A 172 -16.71 -5.21 6.07
CA SER A 172 -17.98 -5.86 5.75
C SER A 172 -18.97 -5.73 6.92
N PRO A 173 -20.29 -5.77 6.68
CA PRO A 173 -21.26 -5.65 7.78
C PRO A 173 -21.24 -6.79 8.80
N THR A 174 -20.81 -7.99 8.40
CA THR A 174 -20.84 -9.21 9.23
C THR A 174 -19.75 -10.19 8.79
N ASP A 175 -19.25 -11.05 9.69
CA ASP A 175 -18.28 -12.10 9.34
C ASP A 175 -18.74 -13.03 8.20
N ALA A 176 -20.05 -13.20 8.01
CA ALA A 176 -20.61 -14.01 6.92
C ALA A 176 -20.53 -13.33 5.54
N SER A 177 -20.37 -12.01 5.52
CA SER A 177 -20.19 -11.20 4.31
C SER A 177 -18.74 -10.83 4.04
N ASP A 178 -17.80 -11.28 4.87
CA ASP A 178 -16.37 -11.03 4.71
C ASP A 178 -15.87 -11.64 3.39
N PRO A 179 -15.24 -10.84 2.50
CA PRO A 179 -14.55 -11.33 1.32
C PRO A 179 -13.38 -12.27 1.67
N LEU A 180 -12.81 -12.10 2.87
CA LEU A 180 -11.77 -12.96 3.42
C LEU A 180 -11.86 -13.08 4.95
N THR A 181 -12.50 -14.16 5.42
CA THR A 181 -12.59 -14.42 6.87
C THR A 181 -11.22 -14.64 7.53
N PHE A 182 -11.13 -14.37 8.84
CA PHE A 182 -9.91 -14.57 9.61
C PHE A 182 -9.39 -16.02 9.53
N ASP A 183 -10.28 -17.02 9.53
CA ASP A 183 -9.91 -18.43 9.35
C ASP A 183 -9.21 -18.67 8.00
N GLU A 184 -9.67 -18.03 6.92
CA GLU A 184 -9.03 -18.13 5.61
C GLU A 184 -7.69 -17.39 5.56
N MET A 185 -7.56 -16.27 6.29
CA MET A 185 -6.28 -15.58 6.48
C MET A 185 -5.28 -16.46 7.24
N GLN A 186 -5.70 -17.13 8.31
CA GLN A 186 -4.88 -18.10 9.05
C GLN A 186 -4.41 -19.24 8.15
N ARG A 187 -5.28 -19.80 7.30
CA ARG A 187 -4.87 -20.82 6.33
C ARG A 187 -3.81 -20.31 5.34
N SER A 188 -3.89 -19.05 4.92
CA SER A 188 -2.85 -18.43 4.08
C SER A 188 -1.51 -18.37 4.83
N ARG A 189 -1.52 -17.96 6.10
CA ARG A 189 -0.34 -17.94 6.97
C ARG A 189 0.24 -19.34 7.18
N ASP A 190 -0.58 -20.34 7.48
CA ASP A 190 -0.13 -21.71 7.74
C ASP A 190 0.61 -22.32 6.53
N ILE A 191 0.18 -21.98 5.31
CA ILE A 191 0.87 -22.38 4.08
C ILE A 191 2.24 -21.72 4.00
N ILE A 192 2.34 -20.42 4.26
CA ILE A 192 3.61 -19.68 4.25
C ILE A 192 4.56 -20.23 5.32
N ASP A 193 4.05 -20.48 6.52
CA ASP A 193 4.83 -21.00 7.64
C ASP A 193 5.38 -22.40 7.31
N THR A 194 4.61 -23.23 6.60
CA THR A 194 5.08 -24.53 6.09
C THR A 194 6.20 -24.41 5.06
N LEU A 195 6.16 -23.35 4.23
CA LEU A 195 7.17 -23.08 3.20
C LEU A 195 8.40 -22.35 3.77
N SER A 196 8.31 -21.80 4.98
CA SER A 196 9.36 -21.00 5.59
C SER A 196 10.36 -21.87 6.36
N SER A 197 11.65 -21.63 6.14
CA SER A 197 12.71 -22.31 6.88
C SER A 197 12.93 -21.65 8.24
N GLY A 198 13.13 -22.45 9.29
CA GLY A 198 13.46 -21.95 10.63
C GLY A 198 12.28 -21.57 11.52
N GLY A 199 11.04 -21.79 11.08
CA GLY A 199 9.83 -21.62 11.91
C GLY A 199 9.42 -20.18 12.19
N ALA A 200 10.01 -19.19 11.51
CA ALA A 200 9.58 -17.80 11.58
C ALA A 200 8.38 -17.57 10.66
N SER A 201 7.28 -17.04 11.19
CA SER A 201 6.14 -16.66 10.36
C SER A 201 6.47 -15.40 9.56
N ARG A 202 6.13 -15.43 8.27
CA ARG A 202 6.32 -14.31 7.34
C ARG A 202 5.03 -13.55 7.03
N LEU A 203 3.92 -13.93 7.68
CA LEU A 203 2.63 -13.28 7.49
C LEU A 203 1.97 -12.96 8.82
N LEU A 204 1.77 -11.68 9.11
CA LEU A 204 0.98 -11.22 10.24
C LEU A 204 -0.46 -10.96 9.80
N LEU A 205 -1.40 -10.97 10.74
CA LEU A 205 -2.83 -10.87 10.45
C LEU A 205 -3.45 -9.68 11.19
N HIS A 206 -4.14 -8.82 10.45
CA HIS A 206 -5.04 -7.84 11.05
C HIS A 206 -6.39 -8.46 11.38
N SER A 207 -7.07 -7.87 12.36
CA SER A 207 -8.50 -8.07 12.54
C SER A 207 -9.24 -6.79 12.25
N ILE A 208 -10.22 -6.85 11.35
CA ILE A 208 -11.07 -5.71 11.01
C ILE A 208 -12.05 -5.44 12.15
N VAL A 209 -12.23 -4.16 12.46
CA VAL A 209 -13.30 -3.68 13.35
C VAL A 209 -14.13 -2.65 12.59
N VAL A 210 -15.45 -2.82 12.60
CA VAL A 210 -16.40 -1.92 11.91
C VAL A 210 -17.37 -1.33 12.95
N PRO A 211 -16.91 -0.38 13.77
CA PRO A 211 -17.64 0.05 14.98
C PRO A 211 -18.93 0.84 14.70
N ASN A 212 -19.14 1.23 13.43
CA ASN A 212 -20.31 1.94 12.94
C ASN A 212 -21.34 1.03 12.24
N VAL A 213 -21.21 -0.30 12.37
CA VAL A 213 -22.22 -1.27 11.93
C VAL A 213 -22.77 -2.04 13.14
N GLY A 214 -24.10 -2.06 13.24
CA GLY A 214 -24.80 -2.63 14.37
C GLY A 214 -24.48 -1.92 15.70
N PRO A 215 -24.78 -2.55 16.84
CA PRO A 215 -24.46 -1.98 18.15
C PRO A 215 -22.95 -1.96 18.38
N LEU A 216 -22.38 -0.79 18.70
CA LEU A 216 -20.96 -0.62 19.03
C LEU A 216 -20.45 -1.65 20.05
N GLN A 217 -21.24 -1.91 21.10
CA GLN A 217 -20.85 -2.87 22.14
C GLN A 217 -20.57 -4.28 21.57
N ALA A 218 -21.31 -4.72 20.55
CA ALA A 218 -21.07 -6.01 19.91
C ALA A 218 -19.70 -6.06 19.20
N GLN A 219 -19.27 -4.95 18.59
CA GLN A 219 -17.95 -4.83 17.98
C GLN A 219 -16.84 -4.82 19.05
N LEU A 220 -17.06 -4.15 20.18
CA LEU A 220 -16.11 -4.14 21.30
C LEU A 220 -15.98 -5.52 21.98
N ASP A 221 -17.08 -6.25 22.13
CA ASP A 221 -17.08 -7.62 22.66
C ASP A 221 -16.39 -8.58 21.68
N MET A 222 -16.58 -8.38 20.37
CA MET A 222 -15.86 -9.10 19.33
C MET A 222 -14.35 -8.85 19.40
N MET A 223 -13.91 -7.61 19.59
CA MET A 223 -12.48 -7.31 19.79
C MET A 223 -11.90 -8.09 20.97
N GLN A 224 -12.61 -8.13 22.11
CA GLN A 224 -12.20 -8.92 23.26
C GLN A 224 -12.05 -10.40 22.90
N ALA A 225 -13.10 -11.00 22.34
CA ALA A 225 -13.11 -12.41 21.98
C ALA A 225 -12.00 -12.77 20.98
N ARG A 226 -11.80 -11.94 19.95
CA ARG A 226 -10.75 -12.15 18.94
C ARG A 226 -9.36 -12.02 19.54
N SER A 227 -9.12 -11.07 20.45
CA SER A 227 -7.81 -10.94 21.12
C SER A 227 -7.43 -12.15 21.98
N GLU A 228 -8.42 -12.89 22.50
CA GLU A 228 -8.19 -14.08 23.33
C GLU A 228 -8.04 -15.36 22.51
N MET A 229 -8.67 -15.43 21.34
CA MET A 229 -8.76 -16.65 20.53
C MET A 229 -7.89 -16.64 19.28
N LEU A 230 -7.51 -15.46 18.80
CA LEU A 230 -6.84 -15.26 17.52
C LEU A 230 -5.51 -14.53 17.71
N ASP A 231 -4.58 -14.79 16.80
CA ASP A 231 -3.26 -14.14 16.79
C ASP A 231 -3.32 -12.84 15.99
N VAL A 232 -3.96 -11.83 16.58
CA VAL A 232 -4.19 -10.51 15.98
C VAL A 232 -2.95 -9.63 16.17
N ALA A 233 -2.31 -9.23 15.07
CA ALA A 233 -1.14 -8.36 15.11
C ALA A 233 -1.51 -6.88 15.34
N ALA A 234 -2.62 -6.43 14.74
CA ALA A 234 -3.18 -5.09 14.94
C ALA A 234 -4.68 -5.06 14.58
N TRP A 235 -5.36 -4.03 15.06
CA TRP A 235 -6.74 -3.72 14.65
C TRP A 235 -6.71 -2.85 13.40
N LYS A 236 -7.42 -3.25 12.35
CA LYS A 236 -7.58 -2.44 11.14
C LYS A 236 -8.98 -1.83 11.11
N VAL A 237 -9.05 -0.54 10.82
CA VAL A 237 -10.31 0.21 10.76
C VAL A 237 -10.40 1.04 9.49
N TYR A 238 -11.64 1.25 9.04
CA TYR A 238 -11.97 2.05 7.87
C TYR A 238 -12.89 3.20 8.31
N THR A 239 -12.31 4.27 8.84
CA THR A 239 -13.05 5.48 9.23
C THR A 239 -13.93 6.09 8.13
N PRO A 240 -13.59 5.99 6.82
CA PRO A 240 -14.44 6.49 5.73
C PRO A 240 -15.58 5.55 5.34
N TYR A 241 -15.57 4.30 5.79
CA TYR A 241 -16.64 3.35 5.49
C TYR A 241 -17.92 3.80 6.18
N SER A 242 -19.01 3.96 5.42
CA SER A 242 -20.23 4.60 5.94
C SER A 242 -21.01 3.75 6.93
N GLY A 243 -20.97 2.41 6.85
CA GLY A 243 -21.72 1.53 7.76
C GLY A 243 -23.21 1.93 7.91
N ASP A 244 -23.73 1.83 9.13
CA ASP A 244 -25.11 2.21 9.48
C ASP A 244 -25.22 3.68 9.92
N THR A 245 -24.16 4.25 10.50
CA THR A 245 -24.18 5.57 11.15
C THR A 245 -23.37 6.65 10.44
N GLY A 246 -22.80 6.36 9.27
CA GLY A 246 -21.87 7.22 8.54
C GLY A 246 -20.40 6.94 8.90
N GLY A 247 -19.49 7.62 8.20
CA GLY A 247 -18.08 7.62 8.58
C GLY A 247 -17.86 8.29 9.94
N TRP A 248 -16.69 8.06 10.53
CA TRP A 248 -16.36 8.48 11.90
C TRP A 248 -14.88 8.87 12.01
N PHE A 249 -14.46 9.49 13.11
CA PHE A 249 -13.05 9.80 13.37
C PHE A 249 -12.55 9.03 14.59
N LEU A 250 -11.25 8.76 14.67
CA LEU A 250 -10.61 8.15 15.83
C LEU A 250 -10.80 8.99 17.11
N ASP A 251 -10.88 10.32 16.96
CA ASP A 251 -11.12 11.27 18.06
C ASP A 251 -12.60 11.42 18.45
N ASP A 252 -13.51 10.65 17.84
CA ASP A 252 -14.94 10.68 18.13
C ASP A 252 -15.26 10.05 19.50
N GLU A 253 -15.88 10.80 20.41
CA GLU A 253 -16.22 10.34 21.77
C GLU A 253 -17.22 9.17 21.79
N ALA A 254 -18.07 9.04 20.78
CA ALA A 254 -19.12 8.02 20.72
C ALA A 254 -18.65 6.72 20.06
N ILE A 255 -17.68 6.77 19.14
CA ILE A 255 -17.24 5.61 18.35
C ILE A 255 -15.72 5.36 18.49
N GLY A 256 -14.91 6.36 18.17
CA GLY A 256 -13.45 6.20 18.08
C GLY A 256 -12.79 5.98 19.44
N ILE A 257 -13.10 6.81 20.42
CA ILE A 257 -12.53 6.71 21.77
C ILE A 257 -12.88 5.36 22.44
N PRO A 258 -14.14 4.88 22.44
CA PRO A 258 -14.45 3.55 22.96
C PRO A 258 -13.67 2.40 22.27
N LEU A 259 -13.46 2.49 20.95
CA LEU A 259 -12.66 1.51 20.21
C LEU A 259 -11.19 1.52 20.65
N ILE A 260 -10.60 2.71 20.82
CA ILE A 260 -9.21 2.86 21.26
C ILE A 260 -9.01 2.29 22.67
N GLU A 261 -9.92 2.61 23.61
CA GLU A 261 -9.87 2.06 24.96
C GLU A 261 -10.00 0.54 24.95
N LYS A 262 -10.90 -0.02 24.13
CA LYS A 262 -11.03 -1.47 23.99
C LYS A 262 -9.75 -2.10 23.43
N ALA A 263 -9.16 -1.53 22.37
CA ALA A 263 -7.90 -2.00 21.83
C ALA A 263 -6.79 -2.02 22.91
N ARG A 264 -6.69 -0.93 23.68
CA ARG A 264 -5.76 -0.80 24.80
C ARG A 264 -5.98 -1.85 25.89
N GLU A 265 -7.24 -2.14 26.25
CA GLU A 265 -7.63 -3.16 27.22
C GLU A 265 -7.27 -4.58 26.77
N THR A 266 -7.46 -4.90 25.49
CA THR A 266 -7.10 -6.22 24.93
C THR A 266 -5.59 -6.47 24.88
N GLY A 267 -4.77 -5.42 24.99
CA GLY A 267 -3.32 -5.50 24.88
C GLY A 267 -2.78 -5.46 23.45
N VAL A 268 -3.65 -5.49 22.43
CA VAL A 268 -3.27 -5.26 21.02
C VAL A 268 -3.26 -3.76 20.76
N LYS A 269 -2.09 -3.14 20.95
CA LYS A 269 -1.92 -1.68 21.03
C LYS A 269 -1.60 -0.98 19.71
N ILE A 270 -1.95 -1.59 18.59
CA ILE A 270 -1.72 -1.04 17.25
C ILE A 270 -3.07 -0.93 16.56
N ILE A 271 -3.41 0.28 16.12
CA ILE A 271 -4.59 0.57 15.31
C ILE A 271 -4.14 1.14 13.98
N CYS A 272 -4.46 0.43 12.91
CA CYS A 272 -4.15 0.85 11.56
C CYS A 272 -5.43 1.37 10.89
N ALA A 273 -5.48 2.66 10.56
CA ALA A 273 -6.67 3.32 10.03
C ALA A 273 -6.50 3.69 8.56
N HIS A 274 -7.53 3.48 7.76
CA HIS A 274 -7.61 3.98 6.39
C HIS A 274 -7.72 5.51 6.39
N LYS A 275 -6.66 6.23 5.97
CA LYS A 275 -6.61 7.71 5.98
C LYS A 275 -6.07 8.26 4.66
N GLY A 276 -6.91 8.97 3.91
CA GLY A 276 -6.67 9.34 2.53
C GLY A 276 -7.38 8.36 1.59
N LEU A 277 -6.83 8.21 0.38
CA LEU A 277 -7.28 7.37 -0.74
C LEU A 277 -8.77 7.02 -0.69
N ALA A 278 -9.59 7.85 -1.34
CA ALA A 278 -11.03 7.65 -1.35
C ALA A 278 -11.42 6.41 -2.19
N LEU A 279 -11.84 5.33 -1.52
CA LEU A 279 -12.41 4.14 -2.16
C LEU A 279 -13.88 4.38 -2.55
N PHE A 280 -14.38 3.60 -3.51
CA PHE A 280 -15.77 3.71 -3.96
C PHE A 280 -16.75 3.48 -2.80
N GLY A 281 -17.68 4.42 -2.60
CA GLY A 281 -18.71 4.35 -1.55
C GLY A 281 -18.25 4.82 -0.17
N PHE A 282 -16.99 5.27 -0.03
CA PHE A 282 -16.48 5.85 1.21
C PHE A 282 -16.74 7.36 1.24
N ASP A 283 -16.96 7.90 2.44
CA ASP A 283 -17.06 9.35 2.64
C ASP A 283 -15.65 9.94 2.88
N PRO A 284 -15.08 10.67 1.90
CA PRO A 284 -13.70 11.15 1.97
C PRO A 284 -13.43 12.08 3.15
N LYS A 285 -14.46 12.73 3.70
CA LYS A 285 -14.34 13.57 4.90
C LYS A 285 -13.68 12.83 6.06
N PHE A 286 -14.04 11.56 6.24
CA PHE A 286 -13.55 10.73 7.34
C PHE A 286 -12.26 9.97 6.98
N GLY A 287 -11.76 10.15 5.74
CA GLY A 287 -10.41 9.81 5.32
C GLY A 287 -9.38 10.81 5.83
N SER A 288 -9.78 12.01 6.22
CA SER A 288 -8.85 13.02 6.74
C SER A 288 -8.09 12.48 7.98
N PRO A 289 -6.74 12.62 8.02
CA PRO A 289 -5.90 12.22 9.14
C PRO A 289 -5.90 13.23 10.30
N ARG A 290 -6.78 14.24 10.30
CA ARG A 290 -6.80 15.32 11.30
C ARG A 290 -6.86 14.84 12.76
N ASP A 291 -7.41 13.66 12.97
CA ASP A 291 -7.70 13.03 14.26
C ASP A 291 -6.51 12.27 14.85
N PHE A 292 -5.43 12.05 14.09
CA PHE A 292 -4.24 11.32 14.54
C PHE A 292 -3.48 12.04 15.66
N GLY A 293 -3.18 13.33 15.51
CA GLY A 293 -2.50 14.12 16.54
C GLY A 293 -3.21 14.14 17.89
N PRO A 294 -4.53 14.42 17.93
CA PRO A 294 -5.31 14.37 19.17
C PRO A 294 -5.28 12.99 19.85
N VAL A 295 -5.51 11.88 19.12
CA VAL A 295 -5.53 10.54 19.73
C VAL A 295 -4.14 10.08 20.14
N ALA A 296 -3.10 10.36 19.35
CA ALA A 296 -1.72 10.03 19.70
C ALA A 296 -1.28 10.73 20.99
N LYS A 297 -1.70 11.98 21.19
CA LYS A 297 -1.44 12.75 22.42
C LYS A 297 -2.18 12.19 23.62
N ALA A 298 -3.45 11.79 23.45
CA ALA A 298 -4.28 11.24 24.51
C ALA A 298 -3.83 9.82 24.91
N TYR A 299 -3.31 9.05 23.96
CA TYR A 299 -2.93 7.64 24.10
C TYR A 299 -1.45 7.40 23.76
N PRO A 300 -0.50 7.93 24.56
CA PRO A 300 0.93 7.81 24.28
C PRO A 300 1.45 6.37 24.36
N ASP A 301 0.69 5.43 24.94
CA ASP A 301 1.02 4.00 24.98
C ASP A 301 0.42 3.17 23.83
N MET A 302 -0.35 3.79 22.93
CA MET A 302 -0.92 3.17 21.73
C MET A 302 -0.18 3.65 20.49
N ASN A 303 -0.08 2.81 19.46
CA ASN A 303 0.49 3.15 18.16
C ASN A 303 -0.61 3.23 17.10
N PHE A 304 -0.52 4.25 16.25
CA PHE A 304 -1.48 4.50 15.18
C PHE A 304 -0.77 4.47 13.83
N VAL A 305 -1.33 3.74 12.87
CA VAL A 305 -0.80 3.66 11.49
C VAL A 305 -1.81 4.31 10.53
N ALA A 306 -1.40 5.37 9.84
CA ALA A 306 -2.20 6.08 8.85
C ALA A 306 -1.95 5.46 7.47
N TYR A 307 -2.77 4.49 7.06
CA TYR A 307 -2.64 3.94 5.72
C TYR A 307 -2.99 4.94 4.65
N HIS A 308 -2.20 4.93 3.57
CA HIS A 308 -2.15 5.95 2.53
C HIS A 308 -1.63 7.30 3.01
N SER A 309 -1.15 7.41 4.27
CA SER A 309 -0.47 8.59 4.82
C SER A 309 -1.27 9.91 4.71
N GLY A 310 -2.60 9.83 4.57
CA GLY A 310 -3.45 10.98 4.29
C GLY A 310 -3.54 11.39 2.81
N TRP A 311 -2.89 10.68 1.89
CA TRP A 311 -2.82 11.01 0.47
C TRP A 311 -4.20 11.14 -0.18
N GLU A 312 -4.39 12.18 -0.99
CA GLU A 312 -5.60 12.49 -1.73
C GLU A 312 -5.25 12.65 -3.21
N SER A 313 -6.02 12.04 -4.11
CA SER A 313 -5.68 12.00 -5.53
C SER A 313 -5.88 13.33 -6.27
N ASP A 314 -6.66 14.24 -5.68
CA ASP A 314 -6.93 15.58 -6.18
C ASP A 314 -6.12 16.67 -5.44
N ALA A 315 -5.37 16.31 -4.41
CA ALA A 315 -4.45 17.22 -3.74
C ALA A 315 -3.18 17.43 -4.60
N PRO A 316 -2.66 18.67 -4.68
CA PRO A 316 -1.40 18.91 -5.36
C PRO A 316 -0.23 18.34 -4.55
N ASP A 317 0.64 17.58 -5.21
CA ASP A 317 1.95 17.24 -4.63
C ASP A 317 2.84 18.49 -4.59
N GLY A 318 3.54 18.69 -3.48
CA GLY A 318 4.43 19.84 -3.30
C GLY A 318 5.14 19.86 -1.94
N PRO A 319 5.95 20.91 -1.67
CA PRO A 319 6.50 21.13 -0.34
C PRO A 319 5.39 21.31 0.70
N TYR A 320 5.65 20.88 1.93
CA TYR A 320 4.73 21.04 3.05
C TYR A 320 4.24 22.50 3.20
N ASN A 321 2.92 22.69 3.16
CA ASN A 321 2.27 23.99 3.31
C ASN A 321 1.30 24.01 4.52
N PRO A 322 1.73 24.51 5.69
CA PRO A 322 0.89 24.54 6.89
C PRO A 322 -0.30 25.52 6.81
N ASP A 323 -0.28 26.48 5.87
CA ASP A 323 -1.32 27.51 5.73
C ASP A 323 -2.50 27.05 4.84
N ASP A 324 -2.29 26.05 3.99
CA ASP A 324 -3.31 25.42 3.14
C ASP A 324 -3.05 23.91 3.04
N PRO A 325 -3.23 23.16 4.15
CA PRO A 325 -2.86 21.75 4.22
C PRO A 325 -3.89 20.86 3.52
N HIS A 326 -3.42 20.03 2.59
CA HIS A 326 -4.20 19.00 1.89
C HIS A 326 -3.47 17.66 1.95
N GLY A 327 -4.21 16.55 1.86
CA GLY A 327 -3.63 15.22 1.86
C GLY A 327 -2.63 14.94 3.00
N VAL A 328 -1.37 14.64 2.65
CA VAL A 328 -0.28 14.34 3.60
C VAL A 328 0.03 15.51 4.54
N ASP A 329 -0.13 16.76 4.09
CA ASP A 329 0.13 17.95 4.92
C ASP A 329 -0.81 18.02 6.13
N LEU A 330 -2.02 17.47 6.01
CA LEU A 330 -2.97 17.40 7.14
C LEU A 330 -2.47 16.45 8.24
N LEU A 331 -1.80 15.35 7.87
CA LEU A 331 -1.21 14.43 8.84
C LEU A 331 -0.06 15.10 9.58
N ILE A 332 0.86 15.73 8.83
CA ILE A 332 2.00 16.48 9.38
C ILE A 332 1.49 17.58 10.32
N LYS A 333 0.55 18.39 9.84
CA LYS A 333 -0.05 19.46 10.64
C LYS A 333 -0.74 18.95 11.90
N SER A 334 -1.48 17.85 11.81
CA SER A 334 -2.13 17.24 12.98
C SER A 334 -1.11 16.85 14.05
N MET A 335 0.05 16.29 13.64
CA MET A 335 1.15 15.99 14.54
C MET A 335 1.77 17.25 15.17
N GLU A 336 2.09 18.26 14.36
CA GLU A 336 2.70 19.52 14.83
C GLU A 336 1.80 20.28 15.80
N ASP A 337 0.53 20.47 15.45
CA ASP A 337 -0.45 21.20 16.27
C ASP A 337 -0.67 20.52 17.64
N ASN A 338 -0.41 19.20 17.73
CA ASN A 338 -0.54 18.42 18.96
C ASN A 338 0.78 18.16 19.68
N GLY A 339 1.91 18.58 19.12
CA GLY A 339 3.24 18.40 19.69
C GLY A 339 3.73 16.96 19.67
N ILE A 340 3.33 16.19 18.64
CA ILE A 340 3.76 14.79 18.46
C ILE A 340 5.10 14.79 17.70
N PRO A 341 6.20 14.32 18.32
CA PRO A 341 7.49 14.31 17.65
C PRO A 341 7.56 13.19 16.60
N PRO A 342 8.45 13.31 15.58
CA PRO A 342 8.70 12.23 14.63
C PRO A 342 9.09 10.92 15.33
N ASN A 343 8.74 9.78 14.73
CA ASN A 343 9.06 8.43 15.22
C ASN A 343 8.59 8.17 16.67
N SER A 344 7.43 8.70 17.04
CA SER A 344 6.82 8.47 18.35
C SER A 344 5.79 7.33 18.30
N ASN A 345 4.51 7.66 18.12
CA ASN A 345 3.43 6.69 18.11
C ASN A 345 2.43 6.88 16.95
N ILE A 346 2.82 7.64 15.94
CA ILE A 346 2.17 7.71 14.63
C ILE A 346 3.15 7.22 13.58
N TYR A 347 2.68 6.31 12.72
CA TYR A 347 3.39 5.76 11.57
C TYR A 347 2.51 5.93 10.32
N ALA A 348 3.10 6.07 9.15
CA ALA A 348 2.37 6.41 7.93
C ALA A 348 3.09 5.91 6.68
#